data_AF-A0AB38X6E5-F1
#
_entry.id   AF-A0AB38X6E5-F1
#
_cell.length_a   1.000
_cell.length_b   1.000
_cell.length_c   1.000
_cell.angle_alpha   90.00
_cell.angle_beta   90.00
_cell.angle_gamma   90.00
#
_symmetry.space_group_name_H-M   'P 1'
#
loop_
_entity.id
_entity.type
_entity.pdbx_description
1 polymer ?
#
loop_
_entity_poly.entity_id
_entity_poly.type
_entity_poly.pdbx_seq_one_letter_code
_entity_poly.pdbx_strand_id
1 'polypeptide(L)'
;MSLTSSSQTFSTSSSTTKATTQKTNEQNVKQQLIKSLTKLGSVSFDTQSKTYTLTVTNQSLKKTIAALNQDPSQAKAAKWPKFTNNFAKTSQSLKQALGRGYTFVIRVGHQSPVLVYKDGFVTKNKFES
;
A
#
# COMPACT_ATOMS: atom_id res chain seq x y z
N MET A 1 5.40 30.98 -28.16
CA MET A 1 5.20 30.65 -26.73
C MET A 1 4.34 29.40 -26.69
N SER A 2 4.90 28.24 -26.37
CA SER A 2 4.16 26.97 -26.38
C SER A 2 4.02 26.47 -24.95
N LEU A 3 2.79 26.49 -24.44
CA LEU A 3 2.39 25.85 -23.20
C LEU A 3 2.12 24.37 -23.50
N THR A 4 2.97 23.48 -23.01
CA THR A 4 2.65 22.05 -22.97
C THR A 4 2.47 21.61 -21.51
N SER A 5 1.20 21.54 -21.11
CA SER A 5 0.77 20.93 -19.86
C SER A 5 1.01 19.43 -19.94
N SER A 6 1.99 18.95 -19.19
CA SER A 6 2.31 17.52 -19.08
C SER A 6 1.30 16.81 -18.17
N SER A 7 0.09 16.56 -18.68
CA SER A 7 -0.82 15.58 -18.10
C SER A 7 -0.30 14.19 -18.45
N GLN A 8 0.34 13.50 -17.49
CA GLN A 8 0.70 12.09 -17.61
C GLN A 8 -0.56 11.22 -17.58
N THR A 9 -1.22 11.14 -18.73
CA THR A 9 -2.32 10.21 -18.99
C THR A 9 -1.70 8.91 -19.52
N PHE A 10 -1.89 7.80 -18.81
CA PHE A 10 -1.47 6.48 -19.26
C PHE A 10 -2.33 6.04 -20.45
N SER A 11 -1.88 6.32 -21.66
CA SER A 11 -2.54 5.89 -22.89
C SER A 11 -2.53 4.37 -23.00
N THR A 12 -3.73 3.77 -23.08
CA THR A 12 -3.93 2.33 -23.25
C THR A 12 -4.25 2.05 -24.72
N SER A 13 -3.32 1.50 -25.49
CA SER A 13 -3.56 1.09 -26.88
C SER A 13 -3.87 -0.41 -26.99
N SER A 14 -5.01 -0.68 -27.64
CA SER A 14 -5.31 -1.81 -28.53
C SER A 14 -5.55 -3.22 -27.96
N SER A 15 -6.85 -3.56 -27.95
CA SER A 15 -7.52 -4.85 -28.23
C SER A 15 -6.70 -6.10 -28.58
N THR A 16 -6.03 -6.66 -27.59
CA THR A 16 -5.93 -8.11 -27.29
C THR A 16 -5.42 -8.22 -25.85
N THR A 17 -5.95 -9.12 -25.03
CA THR A 17 -5.46 -9.46 -23.66
C THR A 17 -5.60 -8.44 -22.50
N LYS A 18 -6.83 -8.03 -22.11
CA LYS A 18 -7.06 -7.31 -20.82
C LYS A 18 -6.35 -7.96 -19.62
N ALA A 19 -6.28 -9.29 -19.57
CA ALA A 19 -5.60 -10.03 -18.49
C ALA A 19 -4.07 -9.88 -18.51
N THR A 20 -3.43 -9.87 -19.69
CA THR A 20 -1.97 -9.68 -19.82
C THR A 20 -1.60 -8.24 -19.47
N THR A 21 -2.42 -7.27 -19.87
CA THR A 21 -2.26 -5.86 -19.46
C THR A 21 -2.40 -5.71 -17.94
N GLN A 22 -3.40 -6.35 -17.32
CA GLN A 22 -3.59 -6.26 -15.87
C GLN A 22 -2.42 -6.84 -15.09
N LYS A 23 -1.96 -8.05 -15.45
CA LYS A 23 -0.80 -8.69 -14.81
C LYS A 23 0.47 -7.82 -14.93
N THR A 24 0.66 -7.19 -16.09
CA THR A 24 1.78 -6.27 -16.31
C THR A 24 1.65 -5.03 -15.42
N ASN A 25 0.46 -4.44 -15.32
CA ASN A 25 0.20 -3.30 -14.44
C ASN A 25 0.40 -3.64 -12.97
N GLU A 26 -0.10 -4.79 -12.51
CA GLU A 26 0.09 -5.30 -11.14
C GLU A 26 1.56 -5.47 -10.80
N GLN A 27 2.36 -5.98 -11.75
CA GLN A 27 3.79 -6.17 -11.58
C GLN A 27 4.54 -4.83 -11.56
N ASN A 28 4.17 -3.86 -12.41
CA ASN A 28 4.74 -2.51 -12.38
C ASN A 28 4.49 -1.82 -11.04
N VAL A 29 3.25 -1.89 -10.57
CA VAL A 29 2.85 -1.36 -9.25
C VAL A 29 3.61 -2.06 -8.12
N LYS A 30 3.76 -3.39 -8.16
CA LYS A 30 4.58 -4.14 -7.19
C LYS A 30 6.00 -3.59 -7.14
N GLN A 31 6.64 -3.41 -8.30
CA GLN A 31 8.02 -2.92 -8.37
C GLN A 31 8.14 -1.50 -7.83
N GLN A 32 7.17 -0.64 -8.11
CA GLN A 32 7.14 0.72 -7.57
C GLN A 32 6.99 0.71 -6.05
N LEU A 33 6.09 -0.12 -5.50
CA LEU A 33 5.95 -0.29 -4.06
C LEU A 33 7.24 -0.80 -3.41
N ILE A 34 7.90 -1.80 -4.00
CA ILE A 34 9.19 -2.31 -3.51
C ILE A 34 10.22 -1.16 -3.45
N LYS A 35 10.34 -0.37 -4.52
CA LYS A 35 11.28 0.77 -4.56
C LYS A 35 10.95 1.83 -3.51
N SER A 36 9.68 2.20 -3.36
CA SER A 36 9.26 3.23 -2.40
C SER A 36 9.34 2.77 -0.95
N LEU A 37 9.14 1.47 -0.69
CA LEU A 37 9.00 0.91 0.67
C LEU A 37 10.19 0.06 1.11
N THR A 38 11.26 -0.04 0.30
CA THR A 38 12.47 -0.83 0.60
C THR A 38 13.07 -0.53 1.98
N LYS A 39 12.99 0.74 2.42
CA LYS A 39 13.48 1.15 3.76
C LYS A 39 12.59 0.69 4.91
N LEU A 40 11.33 0.37 4.63
CA LEU A 40 10.32 -0.06 5.61
C LEU A 40 10.21 -1.58 5.68
N GLY A 41 10.33 -2.28 4.55
CA GLY A 41 10.14 -3.71 4.50
C GLY A 41 10.13 -4.31 3.10
N SER A 42 9.79 -5.60 3.04
CA SER A 42 9.59 -6.33 1.80
C SER A 42 8.11 -6.29 1.38
N VAL A 43 7.86 -6.19 0.07
CA VAL A 43 6.50 -6.19 -0.48
C VAL A 43 6.28 -7.46 -1.30
N SER A 44 5.21 -8.19 -0.98
CA SER A 44 4.70 -9.30 -1.78
C SER A 44 3.34 -8.94 -2.39
N PHE A 45 2.95 -9.66 -3.43
CA PHE A 45 1.64 -9.52 -4.06
C PHE A 45 1.05 -10.90 -4.29
N ASP A 46 -0.18 -11.08 -3.83
CA ASP A 46 -1.00 -12.25 -4.05
C ASP A 46 -2.05 -11.92 -5.12
N THR A 47 -1.93 -12.55 -6.28
CA THR A 47 -2.80 -12.30 -7.44
C THR A 47 -4.22 -12.83 -7.25
N GLN A 48 -4.39 -13.92 -6.50
CA GLN A 48 -5.70 -14.55 -6.29
C GLN A 48 -6.61 -13.67 -5.44
N SER A 49 -6.06 -13.13 -4.36
CA SER A 49 -6.75 -12.24 -3.42
C SER A 49 -6.60 -10.75 -3.76
N LYS A 50 -5.80 -10.41 -4.78
CA LYS A 50 -5.44 -9.03 -5.15
C LYS A 50 -4.86 -8.23 -3.98
N THR A 51 -4.01 -8.89 -3.18
CA THR A 51 -3.48 -8.34 -1.94
C THR A 51 -1.99 -8.06 -2.03
N TYR A 52 -1.63 -6.78 -1.91
CA TYR A 52 -0.25 -6.35 -1.69
C TYR A 52 0.05 -6.38 -0.20
N THR A 53 1.10 -7.09 0.21
CA THR A 53 1.49 -7.20 1.63
C THR A 53 2.86 -6.60 1.84
N LEU A 54 2.93 -5.53 2.65
CA LEU A 54 4.16 -4.99 3.21
C LEU A 54 4.50 -5.74 4.50
N THR A 55 5.60 -6.49 4.48
CA THR A 55 6.19 -7.10 5.67
C THR A 55 7.26 -6.17 6.21
N VAL A 56 6.95 -5.51 7.33
CA VAL A 56 7.85 -4.56 7.97
C VAL A 56 9.07 -5.28 8.53
N THR A 57 10.25 -4.90 8.05
CA THR A 57 11.55 -5.36 8.56
C THR A 57 12.30 -4.24 9.28
N ASN A 58 11.91 -2.99 9.06
CA ASN A 58 12.53 -1.82 9.68
C ASN A 58 12.38 -1.84 11.21
N GLN A 59 13.50 -1.78 11.92
CA GLN A 59 13.54 -1.89 13.39
C GLN A 59 12.77 -0.77 14.09
N SER A 60 12.85 0.48 13.61
CA SER A 60 12.14 1.60 14.21
C SER A 60 10.63 1.41 14.11
N LEU A 61 10.12 1.03 12.92
CA LEU A 61 8.70 0.78 12.74
C LEU A 61 8.22 -0.45 13.54
N LYS A 62 9.03 -1.51 13.63
CA LYS A 62 8.74 -2.65 14.51
C LYS A 62 8.60 -2.23 15.97
N LYS A 63 9.54 -1.40 16.48
CA LYS A 63 9.48 -0.87 17.86
C LYS A 63 8.24 -0.01 18.07
N THR A 64 7.91 0.87 17.12
CA THR A 64 6.69 1.66 17.17
C THR A 64 5.45 0.77 17.25
N ILE A 65 5.33 -0.22 16.36
CA ILE A 65 4.20 -1.16 16.37
C ILE A 65 4.14 -1.96 17.68
N ALA A 66 5.29 -2.38 18.22
CA ALA A 66 5.34 -3.07 19.51
C ALA A 66 4.87 -2.17 20.66
N ALA A 67 5.31 -0.91 20.71
CA ALA A 67 4.87 0.06 21.71
C ALA A 67 3.36 0.32 21.62
N LEU A 68 2.83 0.48 20.40
CA LEU A 68 1.38 0.67 20.19
C LEU A 68 0.54 -0.56 20.52
N ASN A 69 1.11 -1.77 20.43
CA ASN A 69 0.44 -2.97 20.93
C ASN A 69 0.33 -3.00 22.46
N GLN A 70 1.26 -2.36 23.17
CA GLN A 70 1.22 -2.27 24.63
C GLN A 70 0.33 -1.11 25.09
N ASP A 71 0.45 0.05 24.46
CA ASP A 71 -0.36 1.24 24.74
C ASP A 71 -0.79 1.94 23.44
N PRO A 72 -2.03 1.67 22.96
CA PRO A 72 -2.58 2.33 21.78
C PRO A 72 -2.70 3.85 21.92
N SER A 73 -2.78 4.39 23.14
CA SER A 73 -2.90 5.82 23.41
C SER A 73 -1.67 6.59 22.89
N GLN A 74 -0.52 5.93 22.78
CA GLN A 74 0.69 6.50 22.22
C GLN A 74 0.65 6.69 20.69
N ALA A 75 -0.40 6.25 19.99
CA ALA A 75 -0.54 6.37 18.54
C ALA A 75 -0.26 7.79 18.04
N LYS A 76 -0.81 8.79 18.74
CA LYS A 76 -0.63 10.21 18.38
C LYS A 76 0.84 10.65 18.53
N ALA A 77 1.49 10.29 19.65
CA ALA A 77 2.90 10.61 19.91
C ALA A 77 3.85 9.88 18.93
N ALA A 78 3.51 8.64 18.58
CA ALA A 78 4.22 7.82 17.60
C ALA A 78 4.00 8.25 16.15
N LYS A 79 3.20 9.31 15.91
CA LYS A 79 2.80 9.78 14.56
C LYS A 79 2.12 8.69 13.73
N TRP A 80 1.46 7.74 14.39
CA TRP A 80 0.75 6.64 13.75
C TRP A 80 -0.37 7.11 12.81
N PRO A 81 -1.21 8.11 13.16
CA PRO A 81 -2.23 8.61 12.25
C PRO A 81 -1.65 9.19 10.94
N LYS A 82 -0.46 9.79 10.99
CA LYS A 82 0.23 10.28 9.79
C LYS A 82 0.71 9.12 8.92
N PHE A 83 1.21 8.07 9.55
CA PHE A 83 1.59 6.84 8.88
C PHE A 83 0.37 6.20 8.20
N THR A 84 -0.74 6.01 8.92
CA THR A 84 -1.96 5.39 8.38
C THR A 84 -2.52 6.17 7.20
N ASN A 85 -2.61 7.49 7.32
CA ASN A 85 -3.13 8.36 6.25
C ASN A 85 -2.25 8.34 5.00
N ASN A 86 -0.92 8.27 5.15
CA ASN A 86 -0.02 8.13 4.00
C ASN A 86 -0.26 6.81 3.25
N PHE A 87 -0.49 5.71 3.95
CA PHE A 87 -0.77 4.42 3.32
C PHE A 87 -2.19 4.31 2.75
N ALA A 88 -3.16 5.05 3.30
CA ALA A 88 -4.48 5.20 2.68
C ALA A 88 -4.35 5.83 1.29
N LYS A 89 -3.50 6.86 1.14
CA LYS A 89 -3.19 7.45 -0.18
C LYS A 89 -2.54 6.44 -1.12
N THR A 90 -1.60 5.62 -0.63
CA THR A 90 -1.02 4.53 -1.42
C THR A 90 -2.11 3.57 -1.91
N SER A 91 -3.02 3.13 -1.03
CA SER A 91 -4.14 2.26 -1.42
C SER A 91 -5.07 2.92 -2.45
N GLN A 92 -5.31 4.23 -2.31
CA GLN A 92 -6.09 4.99 -3.29
C GLN A 92 -5.39 5.05 -4.65
N SER A 93 -4.06 5.22 -4.68
CA SER A 93 -3.28 5.14 -5.92
C SER A 93 -3.31 3.75 -6.55
N LEU A 94 -3.31 2.68 -5.75
CA LEU A 94 -3.51 1.31 -6.27
C LEU A 94 -4.85 1.19 -6.99
N LYS A 95 -5.92 1.72 -6.38
CA LYS A 95 -7.25 1.74 -7.00
C LYS A 95 -7.28 2.52 -8.30
N GLN A 96 -6.61 3.66 -8.37
CA GLN A 96 -6.53 4.46 -9.59
C GLN A 96 -5.76 3.76 -10.71
N ALA A 97 -4.68 3.06 -10.37
CA ALA A 97 -3.83 2.37 -11.35
C ALA A 97 -4.38 1.01 -11.80
N LEU A 98 -5.03 0.26 -10.90
CA LEU A 98 -5.42 -1.14 -11.12
C LEU A 98 -6.93 -1.38 -11.10
N GLY A 99 -7.74 -0.41 -10.66
CA GLY A 99 -9.18 -0.54 -10.47
C GLY A 99 -9.57 -0.97 -9.05
N ARG A 100 -10.84 -1.33 -8.85
CA ARG A 100 -11.38 -1.73 -7.54
C ARG A 100 -11.02 -3.16 -7.16
N GLY A 101 -11.07 -3.45 -5.86
CA GLY A 101 -10.88 -4.77 -5.27
C GLY A 101 -9.46 -5.06 -4.80
N TYR A 102 -8.56 -4.07 -4.81
CA TYR A 102 -7.19 -4.27 -4.36
C TYR A 102 -7.06 -3.97 -2.88
N THR A 103 -6.35 -4.87 -2.19
CA THR A 103 -6.10 -4.77 -0.75
C THR A 103 -4.62 -4.49 -0.52
N PHE A 104 -4.31 -3.55 0.38
CA PHE A 104 -2.96 -3.29 0.85
C PHE A 104 -2.88 -3.62 2.34
N VAL A 105 -2.00 -4.53 2.70
CA VAL A 105 -1.84 -5.07 4.05
C VAL A 105 -0.47 -4.68 4.59
N ILE A 106 -0.42 -4.25 5.84
CA ILE A 106 0.82 -4.03 6.58
C ILE A 106 0.86 -5.01 7.74
N ARG A 107 1.96 -5.75 7.85
CA ARG A 107 2.21 -6.70 8.94
C ARG A 107 3.66 -6.64 9.41
N VAL A 108 3.91 -7.11 10.62
CA VAL A 108 5.26 -7.28 11.16
C VAL A 108 5.62 -8.76 11.15
N GLY A 109 6.62 -9.14 10.36
CA GLY A 109 7.02 -10.54 10.20
C GLY A 109 5.83 -11.45 9.86
N HIS A 110 5.65 -12.51 10.65
CA HIS A 110 4.57 -13.49 10.47
C HIS A 110 3.32 -13.18 11.31
N GLN A 111 3.25 -12.01 11.95
CA GLN A 111 2.11 -11.64 12.78
C GLN A 111 0.87 -11.31 11.95
N SER A 112 -0.27 -11.19 12.65
CA SER A 112 -1.51 -10.67 12.10
C SER A 112 -1.33 -9.26 11.52
N PRO A 113 -2.09 -8.90 10.47
CA PRO A 113 -2.11 -7.55 9.93
C PRO A 113 -2.35 -6.49 11.00
N VAL A 114 -1.50 -5.46 11.02
CA VAL A 114 -1.70 -4.28 11.88
C VAL A 114 -2.59 -3.25 11.20
N LEU A 115 -2.49 -3.16 9.87
CA LEU A 115 -3.31 -2.29 9.04
C LEU A 115 -3.75 -3.04 7.78
N VAL A 116 -5.00 -2.85 7.42
CA VAL A 116 -5.55 -3.32 6.15
C VAL A 116 -6.27 -2.15 5.50
N TYR A 117 -5.96 -1.93 4.23
CA TYR A 117 -6.59 -0.95 3.37
C TYR A 117 -7.23 -1.65 2.19
N LYS A 118 -8.41 -1.19 1.78
CA LYS A 118 -9.09 -1.65 0.57
C LYS A 118 -9.59 -0.45 -0.20
N ASP A 119 -9.20 -0.36 -1.47
CA ASP A 119 -9.69 0.68 -2.39
C ASP A 119 -9.58 2.12 -1.86
N GLY A 120 -8.51 2.43 -1.11
CA GLY A 120 -8.23 3.75 -0.53
C GLY A 120 -8.74 3.96 0.91
N PHE A 121 -9.47 2.99 1.47
CA PHE A 121 -10.06 3.09 2.80
C PHE A 121 -9.37 2.15 3.78
N VAL A 122 -9.19 2.58 5.03
CA VAL A 122 -8.76 1.70 6.13
C VAL A 122 -9.92 0.78 6.47
N THR A 123 -9.74 -0.53 6.31
CA THR A 123 -10.74 -1.54 6.69
C THR A 123 -10.41 -2.20 8.03
N LYS A 124 -9.15 -2.14 8.45
CA LYS A 124 -8.72 -2.60 9.77
C LYS A 124 -7.55 -1.73 10.25
N ASN A 125 -7.69 -1.17 11.44
CA ASN A 125 -6.58 -0.60 12.20
C ASN A 125 -6.54 -1.31 13.55
N LYS A 126 -5.42 -1.97 13.87
CA LYS A 126 -5.30 -2.70 15.14
C LYS A 126 -5.29 -1.77 16.36
N PHE A 127 -4.91 -0.51 16.18
CA PHE A 127 -4.65 0.43 17.28
C PHE A 127 -5.71 1.50 17.44
N GLU A 128 -6.73 1.51 16.59
CA GLU A 128 -7.89 2.39 16.69
C GLU A 128 -9.12 1.49 16.73
N SER A 129 -9.88 1.59 17.82
CA SER A 129 -11.13 0.86 18.06
C SER A 129 -12.31 1.71 17.67
#